data_AF-A0A7S0F850-F1
#
_entry.id   AF-A0A7S0F850-F1
#
_cell.length_a   1.000
_cell.length_b   1.000
_cell.length_c   1.000
_cell.angle_alpha   90.00
_cell.angle_beta   90.00
_cell.angle_gamma   90.00
#
_symmetry.space_group_name_H-M   'P 1'
#
loop_
_entity.id
_entity.type
_entity.pdbx_description
1 polymer ?
#
loop_
_entity_poly.entity_id
_entity_poly.type
_entity_poly.pdbx_seq_one_letter_code
_entity_poly.pdbx_strand_id
1 'polypeptide(L)'
;DAEDAAPPQEEVLAGLLGNVGDLDGVDTARMPTLPGEGDTLDEEAKEALKERKFITGGWSSAEEDEEGGGEAKGPEEGTPVAAAGARTEGGEGAGGSGTALEGFTDGAAIATFVRVRLDDVPAACVEEFRRERPIVLGGLLPGETRMGLVQMRVKRHRWHPKLLKSGDALLLSVGWRRFQTVPTFSLEDRGEKRMRFLKYTLEHAHCTMTTYGPMMPPNTGVMAFRSWEKVGHFRVCATGGVLESAPNFQIMKKLKLVGEPYKIFRNTAFIKNMFNSDLEVAKYMHTKIQTVSGIRGEVKKAEGIKGCFRATFEDRILMSDLVVCKCWIDVKPKQFYLPVIDVPQWRPARLIGELRAAAGVPVPDNKDSRYGKQFVRAERKFNPLKVSAKLRDALPFDTKRQVKKPTQSKNPLRQKAAIVSSERELAVNSLLQRLHTVRRMKERIRTDVNAKKKKVKESREKFIQEKRDVHTKEAKKKRYQEQGKREVQRRKALRLE
;
A
#
# COMPACT_ATOMS: atom_id res chain seq x y z
N ASP A 1 43.66 15.59 -72.65
CA ASP A 1 42.70 15.81 -71.55
C ASP A 1 42.47 14.47 -70.86
N ALA A 2 43.53 13.98 -70.19
CA ALA A 2 43.69 13.96 -68.73
C ALA A 2 42.74 12.92 -68.09
N GLU A 3 43.23 11.68 -67.94
CA GLU A 3 43.68 11.09 -66.64
C GLU A 3 42.49 10.54 -65.82
N ASP A 4 42.51 9.42 -65.10
CA ASP A 4 43.34 8.22 -65.01
C ASP A 4 42.59 7.24 -64.07
N ALA A 5 42.96 5.96 -64.12
CA ALA A 5 42.79 4.86 -63.15
C ALA A 5 41.78 4.92 -61.95
N ALA A 6 40.99 3.83 -61.80
CA ALA A 6 40.51 3.37 -60.49
C ALA A 6 41.68 2.86 -59.63
N PRO A 7 41.68 2.95 -58.28
CA PRO A 7 41.06 1.91 -57.43
C PRO A 7 40.57 2.45 -56.02
N PRO A 8 40.61 1.72 -54.86
CA PRO A 8 39.41 1.41 -54.05
C PRO A 8 39.51 1.80 -52.54
N GLN A 9 38.47 2.38 -51.91
CA GLN A 9 38.44 2.60 -50.44
C GLN A 9 36.97 2.51 -49.98
N GLU A 10 36.57 1.54 -49.15
CA GLU A 10 36.62 1.59 -47.67
C GLU A 10 36.31 2.98 -47.09
N GLU A 11 35.42 3.03 -46.08
CA GLU A 11 34.91 4.23 -45.37
C GLU A 11 33.58 4.87 -45.84
N VAL A 12 32.48 4.12 -45.93
CA VAL A 12 31.13 4.70 -45.64
C VAL A 12 30.21 3.76 -44.83
N LEU A 13 30.70 2.63 -44.31
CA LEU A 13 29.90 1.67 -43.52
C LEU A 13 30.37 1.51 -42.08
N ALA A 14 30.70 2.63 -41.42
CA ALA A 14 30.98 2.68 -39.98
C ALA A 14 29.98 3.63 -39.30
N GLY A 15 28.78 3.14 -39.04
CA GLY A 15 27.75 3.93 -38.32
C GLY A 15 26.46 3.22 -37.97
N LEU A 16 26.29 1.94 -38.35
CA LEU A 16 24.98 1.28 -38.24
C LEU A 16 24.99 -0.13 -37.64
N LEU A 17 26.13 -0.60 -37.10
CA LEU A 17 26.21 -1.88 -36.39
C LEU A 17 27.14 -1.75 -35.18
N GLY A 18 26.57 -1.31 -34.06
CA GLY A 18 27.20 -1.32 -32.75
C GLY A 18 26.71 -2.50 -31.92
N ASN A 19 27.60 -3.46 -31.72
CA ASN A 19 27.61 -4.52 -30.71
C ASN A 19 26.53 -5.61 -30.80
N VAL A 20 26.81 -6.59 -31.67
CA VAL A 20 26.45 -7.99 -31.44
C VAL A 20 27.22 -8.47 -30.21
N GLY A 21 26.50 -8.69 -29.11
CA GLY A 21 27.02 -9.38 -27.92
C GLY A 21 26.81 -10.87 -28.07
N ASP A 22 27.91 -11.61 -27.89
CA ASP A 22 28.10 -13.04 -27.71
C ASP A 22 26.85 -13.96 -27.67
N LEU A 23 26.77 -14.80 -28.70
CA LEU A 23 26.05 -16.07 -28.71
C LEU A 23 26.86 -17.08 -27.89
N ASP A 24 26.54 -17.17 -26.60
CA ASP A 24 26.59 -18.37 -25.73
C ASP A 24 26.55 -17.89 -24.27
N GLY A 25 25.37 -17.43 -23.86
CA GLY A 25 25.13 -16.90 -22.53
C GLY A 25 23.76 -17.34 -22.05
N VAL A 26 23.73 -18.39 -21.25
CA VAL A 26 22.56 -18.82 -20.50
C VAL A 26 22.13 -17.62 -19.63
N ASP A 27 21.03 -16.97 -20.01
CA ASP A 27 20.53 -15.75 -19.37
C ASP A 27 19.88 -16.08 -18.01
N THR A 28 20.71 -16.50 -17.05
CA THR A 28 20.38 -16.69 -15.63
C THR A 28 20.63 -15.42 -14.80
N ALA A 29 20.73 -14.25 -15.42
CA ALA A 29 21.07 -13.00 -14.72
C ALA A 29 19.89 -12.03 -14.58
N ARG A 30 18.85 -12.46 -13.86
CA ARG A 30 18.06 -11.57 -12.97
C ARG A 30 17.33 -12.36 -11.89
N MET A 31 18.07 -13.24 -11.24
CA MET A 31 17.71 -13.78 -9.94
C MET A 31 18.08 -12.73 -8.88
N PRO A 32 17.17 -12.26 -8.02
CA PRO A 32 17.58 -11.70 -6.75
C PRO A 32 18.18 -12.86 -5.95
N THR A 33 19.51 -12.88 -5.83
CA THR A 33 20.21 -13.77 -4.92
C THR A 33 19.65 -13.55 -3.51
N LEU A 34 19.34 -14.65 -2.83
CA LEU A 34 18.98 -14.63 -1.41
C LEU A 34 20.18 -14.04 -0.64
N PRO A 35 19.99 -13.11 0.30
CA PRO A 35 21.09 -12.60 1.10
C PRO A 35 21.55 -13.72 2.04
N GLY A 36 22.67 -14.36 1.72
CA GLY A 36 23.19 -15.45 2.54
C GLY A 36 24.21 -16.33 1.86
N GLU A 37 25.21 -15.76 1.19
CA GLU A 37 26.48 -16.44 0.93
C GLU A 37 27.50 -15.38 0.47
N GLY A 38 28.45 -15.02 1.34
CA GLY A 38 29.64 -14.28 0.92
C GLY A 38 30.12 -13.11 1.78
N ASP A 39 29.34 -12.58 2.73
CA ASP A 39 29.80 -11.47 3.57
C ASP A 39 30.03 -11.95 5.01
N THR A 40 31.30 -12.05 5.42
CA THR A 40 31.65 -12.18 6.84
C THR A 40 31.20 -10.91 7.55
N LEU A 41 30.05 -10.98 8.22
CA LEU A 41 29.53 -9.90 9.05
C LEU A 41 30.57 -9.54 10.13
N ASP A 42 31.06 -8.30 10.08
CA ASP A 42 31.92 -7.69 11.09
C ASP A 42 31.31 -7.88 12.49
N GLU A 43 32.13 -8.26 13.48
CA GLU A 43 31.68 -8.58 14.84
C GLU A 43 30.85 -7.45 15.49
N GLU A 44 31.16 -6.20 15.14
CA GLU A 44 30.42 -5.00 15.56
C GLU A 44 28.95 -4.99 15.08
N ALA A 45 28.68 -5.52 13.88
CA ALA A 45 27.33 -5.62 13.34
C ALA A 45 26.52 -6.75 14.00
N LYS A 46 27.18 -7.82 14.47
CA LYS A 46 26.56 -8.89 15.26
C LYS A 46 26.24 -8.42 16.68
N GLU A 47 27.11 -7.62 17.29
CA GLU A 47 26.87 -7.02 18.62
C GLU A 47 25.72 -6.00 18.59
N ALA A 48 25.66 -5.13 17.57
CA ALA A 48 24.52 -4.22 17.39
C ALA A 48 23.18 -4.94 17.16
N LEU A 49 23.21 -6.15 16.58
CA LEU A 49 22.05 -7.02 16.42
C LEU A 49 21.66 -7.76 17.71
N LYS A 50 22.65 -8.11 18.54
CA LYS A 50 22.43 -8.67 19.90
C LYS A 50 21.80 -7.61 20.81
N GLU A 51 22.32 -6.38 20.83
CA GLU A 51 21.76 -5.28 21.64
C GLU A 51 20.33 -4.89 21.24
N ARG A 52 20.01 -4.93 19.93
CA ARG A 52 18.65 -4.60 19.44
C ARG A 52 17.61 -5.69 19.69
N LYS A 53 18.02 -6.94 19.90
CA LYS A 53 17.11 -8.08 20.13
C LYS A 53 17.06 -8.54 21.58
N PHE A 54 17.97 -8.07 22.44
CA PHE A 54 18.01 -8.43 23.85
C PHE A 54 17.47 -7.29 24.72
N ILE A 55 16.16 -7.15 24.74
CA ILE A 55 15.45 -6.43 25.81
C ILE A 55 14.41 -7.40 26.35
N THR A 56 14.80 -8.15 27.39
CA THR A 56 14.05 -8.37 28.64
C THR A 56 14.79 -9.42 29.46
N GLY A 57 15.35 -9.03 30.61
CA GLY A 57 15.97 -9.97 31.54
C GLY A 57 16.92 -9.25 32.50
N GLY A 58 16.38 -8.41 33.37
CA GLY A 58 17.12 -7.79 34.47
C GLY A 58 16.32 -7.92 35.75
N TRP A 59 16.62 -8.96 36.52
CA TRP A 59 16.34 -9.03 37.96
C TRP A 59 17.34 -8.13 38.68
N SER A 60 16.85 -7.28 39.58
CA SER A 60 17.64 -6.72 40.67
C SER A 60 16.93 -7.07 41.98
N SER A 61 17.63 -7.86 42.79
CA SER A 61 17.32 -8.17 44.18
C SER A 61 17.54 -6.93 45.06
N ALA A 62 16.58 -6.60 45.92
CA ALA A 62 16.73 -5.76 47.11
C ALA A 62 15.52 -5.96 48.05
N GLU A 63 15.75 -6.77 49.08
CA GLU A 63 15.28 -6.68 50.48
C GLU A 63 13.77 -6.72 50.86
N GLU A 64 13.48 -7.79 51.63
CA GLU A 64 12.75 -7.89 52.91
C GLU A 64 11.21 -7.68 53.00
N ASP A 65 10.55 -8.81 53.28
CA ASP A 65 9.54 -9.10 54.32
C ASP A 65 8.27 -8.21 54.45
N GLU A 66 7.10 -8.79 54.11
CA GLU A 66 6.11 -9.22 55.10
C GLU A 66 4.86 -9.86 54.44
N GLU A 67 4.19 -10.69 55.25
CA GLU A 67 3.14 -11.66 54.97
C GLU A 67 1.87 -11.14 54.25
N GLY A 68 1.20 -12.05 53.53
CA GLY A 68 -0.17 -11.86 53.09
C GLY A 68 -0.64 -12.95 52.14
N GLY A 69 -1.15 -14.05 52.69
CA GLY A 69 -1.66 -15.19 51.93
C GLY A 69 -2.83 -14.84 50.98
N GLY A 70 -2.88 -15.57 49.87
CA GLY A 70 -3.96 -15.51 48.90
C GLY A 70 -3.59 -16.23 47.61
N GLU A 71 -3.78 -17.55 47.59
CA GLU A 71 -3.78 -18.32 46.34
C GLU A 71 -4.84 -17.75 45.38
N ALA A 72 -4.40 -17.18 44.25
CA ALA A 72 -5.26 -16.87 43.12
C ALA A 72 -4.80 -17.70 41.92
N LYS A 73 -5.47 -18.84 41.72
CA LYS A 73 -5.40 -19.69 40.52
C LYS A 73 -5.63 -18.85 39.26
N GLY A 74 -4.75 -18.99 38.27
CA GLY A 74 -5.00 -18.58 36.89
C GLY A 74 -6.03 -19.50 36.21
N PRO A 75 -6.63 -19.09 35.07
CA PRO A 75 -7.79 -19.76 34.50
C PRO A 75 -7.40 -21.06 33.78
N GLU A 76 -7.39 -22.17 34.50
CA GLU A 76 -7.62 -23.51 33.96
C GLU A 76 -9.12 -23.81 33.93
N GLU A 77 -9.91 -22.98 33.25
CA GLU A 77 -11.34 -23.22 33.03
C GLU A 77 -11.67 -23.00 31.56
N GLY A 78 -11.39 -24.03 30.76
CA GLY A 78 -11.83 -24.12 29.36
C GLY A 78 -11.98 -25.56 28.87
N THR A 79 -11.40 -26.53 29.58
CA THR A 79 -11.41 -27.95 29.23
C THR A 79 -12.26 -28.90 30.08
N PRO A 80 -12.96 -28.53 31.18
CA PRO A 80 -13.83 -29.49 31.85
C PRO A 80 -15.22 -29.60 31.19
N VAL A 81 -15.74 -28.57 30.51
CA VAL A 81 -17.11 -28.60 29.95
C VAL A 81 -17.19 -29.41 28.65
N ALA A 82 -16.18 -29.33 27.78
CA ALA A 82 -16.12 -30.15 26.56
C ALA A 82 -15.87 -31.64 26.90
N ALA A 83 -15.05 -31.92 27.92
CA ALA A 83 -14.82 -33.27 28.41
C ALA A 83 -16.02 -33.82 29.21
N ALA A 84 -16.76 -32.98 29.93
CA ALA A 84 -17.99 -33.36 30.60
C ALA A 84 -19.09 -33.70 29.58
N GLY A 85 -19.32 -32.86 28.57
CA GLY A 85 -20.30 -33.14 27.50
C GLY A 85 -20.01 -34.44 26.74
N ALA A 86 -18.73 -34.72 26.42
CA ALA A 86 -18.33 -35.98 25.80
C ALA A 86 -18.46 -37.20 26.73
N ARG A 87 -18.45 -37.00 28.06
CA ARG A 87 -18.63 -38.07 29.05
C ARG A 87 -20.10 -38.35 29.37
N THR A 88 -20.98 -37.34 29.32
CA THR A 88 -22.42 -37.54 29.53
C THR A 88 -23.07 -38.28 28.35
N GLU A 89 -22.62 -38.04 27.11
CA GLU A 89 -23.14 -38.77 25.93
C GLU A 89 -22.62 -40.22 25.83
N GLY A 90 -21.49 -40.54 26.47
CA GLY A 90 -20.93 -41.90 26.50
C GLY A 90 -21.50 -42.81 27.61
N GLY A 91 -22.42 -42.32 28.45
CA GLY A 91 -22.86 -42.99 29.69
C GLY A 91 -24.17 -43.77 29.61
N GLU A 92 -24.98 -43.63 28.56
CA GLU A 92 -26.33 -44.22 28.49
C GLU A 92 -26.44 -45.50 27.63
N GLY A 93 -25.34 -46.22 27.39
CA GLY A 93 -25.33 -47.35 26.45
C GLY A 93 -24.58 -48.59 26.89
N ALA A 94 -24.64 -48.97 28.18
CA ALA A 94 -23.98 -50.19 28.65
C ALA A 94 -24.91 -51.04 29.54
N GLY A 95 -25.80 -51.81 28.91
CA GLY A 95 -26.57 -52.84 29.59
C GLY A 95 -27.56 -53.57 28.67
N GLY A 96 -27.13 -54.67 28.06
CA GLY A 96 -28.04 -55.55 27.32
C GLY A 96 -27.36 -56.53 26.37
N SER A 97 -27.15 -57.76 26.83
CA SER A 97 -26.88 -58.91 25.96
C SER A 97 -28.16 -59.26 25.18
N GLY A 98 -28.18 -59.04 23.87
CA GLY A 98 -29.31 -59.45 23.03
C GLY A 98 -29.15 -59.03 21.59
N THR A 99 -29.15 -60.01 20.69
CA THR A 99 -29.29 -59.83 19.24
C THR A 99 -30.63 -59.15 18.92
N ALA A 100 -30.63 -57.83 18.81
CA ALA A 100 -31.70 -57.06 18.18
C ALA A 100 -31.10 -55.74 17.68
N LEU A 101 -31.55 -55.27 16.52
CA LEU A 101 -31.21 -53.96 15.99
C LEU A 101 -31.66 -52.87 16.98
N GLU A 102 -30.79 -52.48 17.91
CA GLU A 102 -31.02 -51.37 18.82
C GLU A 102 -30.59 -50.06 18.16
N GLY A 103 -31.59 -49.22 17.89
CA GLY A 103 -31.49 -47.76 17.87
C GLY A 103 -30.46 -47.15 16.92
N PHE A 104 -30.91 -46.65 15.78
CA PHE A 104 -30.20 -45.55 15.10
C PHE A 104 -30.17 -44.32 16.03
N THR A 105 -29.19 -44.25 16.91
CA THR A 105 -28.80 -43.01 17.59
C THR A 105 -28.00 -42.17 16.60
N ASP A 106 -28.69 -41.42 15.72
CA ASP A 106 -28.26 -40.32 14.82
C ASP A 106 -26.93 -40.40 14.03
N GLY A 107 -26.07 -41.43 14.17
CA GLY A 107 -24.81 -41.55 13.45
C GLY A 107 -23.98 -42.78 13.83
N ALA A 108 -23.15 -43.25 12.90
CA ALA A 108 -22.16 -44.29 13.17
C ALA A 108 -20.99 -43.72 14.00
N ALA A 109 -20.53 -44.47 15.00
CA ALA A 109 -19.38 -44.08 15.83
C ALA A 109 -18.08 -44.00 15.01
N ILE A 110 -17.15 -43.14 15.47
CA ILE A 110 -15.83 -42.95 14.83
C ILE A 110 -15.10 -44.31 14.75
N ALA A 111 -14.42 -44.56 13.63
CA ALA A 111 -13.68 -45.79 13.32
C ALA A 111 -14.53 -47.06 13.10
N THR A 112 -15.84 -46.93 12.91
CA THR A 112 -16.69 -48.05 12.46
C THR A 112 -16.47 -48.33 10.97
N PHE A 113 -16.28 -49.59 10.58
CA PHE A 113 -16.20 -49.97 9.17
C PHE A 113 -17.59 -49.97 8.55
N VAL A 114 -17.82 -49.08 7.59
CA VAL A 114 -19.13 -48.88 6.93
C VAL A 114 -19.01 -49.09 5.43
N ARG A 115 -20.00 -49.75 4.83
CA ARG A 115 -20.15 -49.84 3.37
C ARG A 115 -21.07 -48.72 2.87
N VAL A 116 -20.51 -47.77 2.15
CA VAL A 116 -21.26 -46.65 1.54
C VAL A 116 -21.57 -46.98 0.08
N ARG A 117 -22.84 -46.87 -0.32
CA ARG A 117 -23.26 -46.91 -1.72
C ARG A 117 -23.56 -45.49 -2.16
N LEU A 118 -22.95 -45.07 -3.26
CA LEU A 118 -23.21 -43.78 -3.90
C LEU A 118 -23.95 -44.03 -5.19
N ASP A 119 -25.11 -43.41 -5.34
CA ASP A 119 -25.90 -43.47 -6.58
C ASP A 119 -25.48 -42.30 -7.50
N ASP A 120 -25.70 -42.44 -8.81
CA ASP A 120 -25.44 -41.41 -9.84
C ASP A 120 -23.99 -40.89 -9.95
N VAL A 121 -23.00 -41.76 -9.75
CA VAL A 121 -21.58 -41.42 -9.98
C VAL A 121 -21.28 -41.38 -11.48
N PRO A 122 -20.69 -40.28 -12.02
CA PRO A 122 -20.32 -40.21 -13.43
C PRO A 122 -19.37 -41.34 -13.84
N ALA A 123 -19.66 -42.01 -14.96
CA ALA A 123 -18.85 -43.13 -15.48
C ALA A 123 -17.37 -42.77 -15.66
N ALA A 124 -17.08 -41.54 -16.11
CA ALA A 124 -15.71 -41.02 -16.27
C ALA A 124 -14.89 -41.04 -14.97
N CYS A 125 -15.52 -40.90 -13.79
CA CYS A 125 -14.83 -40.97 -12.50
C CYS A 125 -14.48 -42.42 -12.13
N VAL A 126 -15.31 -43.38 -12.55
CA VAL A 126 -15.09 -44.81 -12.30
C VAL A 126 -13.99 -45.36 -13.20
N GLU A 127 -13.96 -44.94 -14.48
CA GLU A 127 -12.93 -45.34 -15.44
C GLU A 127 -11.52 -44.87 -15.02
N GLU A 128 -11.41 -43.66 -14.46
CA GLU A 128 -10.14 -43.05 -14.03
C GLU A 128 -9.76 -43.42 -12.58
N PHE A 129 -10.46 -44.38 -11.96
CA PHE A 129 -10.19 -44.82 -10.60
C PHE A 129 -8.84 -45.55 -10.51
N ARG A 130 -7.87 -44.93 -9.82
CA ARG A 130 -6.53 -45.48 -9.59
C ARG A 130 -6.31 -45.78 -8.12
N ARG A 131 -5.76 -46.96 -7.82
CA ARG A 131 -5.44 -47.39 -6.44
C ARG A 131 -4.44 -46.47 -5.72
N GLU A 132 -3.59 -45.77 -6.46
CA GLU A 132 -2.59 -44.86 -5.93
C GLU A 132 -3.16 -43.55 -5.37
N ARG A 133 -4.39 -43.18 -5.78
CA ARG A 133 -5.04 -41.94 -5.34
C ARG A 133 -6.10 -42.26 -4.27
N PRO A 134 -5.95 -41.79 -3.03
CA PRO A 134 -6.95 -42.05 -2.00
C PRO A 134 -8.26 -41.32 -2.31
N ILE A 135 -9.39 -41.98 -2.06
CA ILE A 135 -10.70 -41.34 -2.02
C ILE A 135 -10.97 -40.90 -0.60
N VAL A 136 -11.30 -39.63 -0.44
CA VAL A 136 -11.72 -39.05 0.84
C VAL A 136 -13.18 -38.65 0.72
N LEU A 137 -14.02 -39.20 1.60
CA LEU A 137 -15.43 -38.84 1.72
C LEU A 137 -15.59 -37.92 2.94
N GLY A 138 -16.14 -36.74 2.73
CA GLY A 138 -16.40 -35.75 3.79
C GLY A 138 -17.89 -35.43 3.87
N GLY A 139 -18.44 -35.47 5.09
CA GLY A 139 -19.80 -34.98 5.35
C GLY A 139 -19.84 -33.46 5.26
N LEU A 140 -20.75 -32.93 4.44
CA LEU A 140 -20.95 -31.49 4.30
C LEU A 140 -21.95 -30.99 5.34
N LEU A 141 -21.66 -29.84 5.95
CA LEU A 141 -22.62 -29.20 6.83
C LEU A 141 -23.75 -28.55 6.03
N PRO A 142 -24.97 -28.39 6.59
CA PRO A 142 -26.09 -27.73 5.89
C PRO A 142 -25.76 -26.32 5.38
N GLY A 143 -24.86 -25.61 6.08
CA GLY A 143 -24.36 -24.29 5.66
C GLY A 143 -23.48 -24.33 4.41
N GLU A 144 -22.76 -25.43 4.16
CA GLU A 144 -21.76 -25.59 3.10
C GLU A 144 -22.35 -25.97 1.74
N THR A 145 -23.65 -26.28 1.70
CA THR A 145 -24.38 -26.63 0.47
C THR A 145 -24.80 -25.39 -0.31
N ARG A 146 -24.98 -24.25 0.37
CA ARG A 146 -25.44 -23.01 -0.28
C ARG A 146 -24.30 -22.30 -1.01
N MET A 147 -24.61 -21.73 -2.17
CA MET A 147 -23.68 -20.91 -2.95
C MET A 147 -23.86 -19.43 -2.61
N GLY A 148 -22.78 -18.68 -2.53
CA GLY A 148 -22.80 -17.26 -2.22
C GLY A 148 -21.47 -16.57 -2.51
N LEU A 149 -21.37 -15.30 -2.17
CA LEU A 149 -20.08 -14.64 -2.14
C LEU A 149 -19.43 -14.93 -0.78
N VAL A 150 -18.14 -15.22 -0.83
CA VAL A 150 -17.32 -15.46 0.36
C VAL A 150 -16.19 -14.44 0.36
N GLN A 151 -16.09 -13.70 1.47
CA GLN A 151 -14.97 -12.85 1.78
C GLN A 151 -13.94 -13.63 2.59
N MET A 152 -12.69 -13.55 2.16
CA MET A 152 -11.57 -14.25 2.77
C MET A 152 -10.43 -13.27 3.03
N ARG A 153 -9.72 -13.42 4.14
CA ARG A 153 -8.49 -12.67 4.42
C ARG A 153 -7.30 -13.47 3.88
N VAL A 154 -6.70 -13.01 2.80
CA VAL A 154 -5.67 -13.74 2.06
C VAL A 154 -4.37 -12.95 2.04
N LYS A 155 -3.25 -13.66 2.15
CA LYS A 155 -1.90 -13.13 1.99
C LYS A 155 -1.17 -13.99 0.95
N ARG A 156 -0.44 -13.33 0.05
CA ARG A 156 0.45 -14.03 -0.88
C ARG A 156 1.48 -14.84 -0.08
N HIS A 157 1.72 -16.07 -0.51
CA HIS A 157 2.72 -16.90 0.11
C HIS A 157 4.13 -16.29 -0.08
N ARG A 158 4.97 -16.34 0.96
CA ARG A 158 6.31 -15.71 0.96
C ARG A 158 7.18 -16.20 -0.20
N TRP A 159 7.15 -17.50 -0.47
CA TRP A 159 7.98 -18.16 -1.49
C TRP A 159 7.37 -18.16 -2.90
N HIS A 160 6.15 -17.65 -3.10
CA HIS A 160 5.56 -17.60 -4.44
C HIS A 160 6.04 -16.35 -5.19
N PRO A 161 6.73 -16.44 -6.33
CA PRO A 161 7.44 -15.30 -6.91
C PRO A 161 6.54 -14.18 -7.45
N LYS A 162 5.33 -14.49 -7.93
CA LYS A 162 4.47 -13.54 -8.65
C LYS A 162 3.34 -12.99 -7.76
N LEU A 163 2.88 -11.78 -8.06
CA LEU A 163 1.67 -11.23 -7.46
C LEU A 163 0.43 -11.83 -8.13
N LEU A 164 -0.66 -11.93 -7.37
CA LEU A 164 -1.94 -12.38 -7.88
C LEU A 164 -2.77 -11.18 -8.31
N LYS A 165 -3.42 -11.28 -9.46
CA LYS A 165 -4.18 -10.20 -10.07
C LYS A 165 -5.68 -10.43 -9.85
N SER A 166 -6.41 -9.37 -9.55
CA SER A 166 -7.88 -9.43 -9.48
C SER A 166 -8.46 -9.73 -10.85
N GLY A 167 -9.39 -10.67 -10.90
CA GLY A 167 -10.03 -11.09 -12.15
C GLY A 167 -9.31 -12.22 -12.90
N ASP A 168 -8.15 -12.67 -12.42
CA ASP A 168 -7.49 -13.88 -12.91
C ASP A 168 -8.08 -15.11 -12.21
N ALA A 169 -8.23 -16.23 -12.91
CA ALA A 169 -8.76 -17.46 -12.33
C ALA A 169 -7.76 -18.07 -11.34
N LEU A 170 -8.22 -18.39 -10.12
CA LEU A 170 -7.44 -19.06 -9.09
C LEU A 170 -8.17 -20.32 -8.61
N LEU A 171 -7.40 -21.36 -8.34
CA LEU A 171 -7.88 -22.59 -7.75
C LEU A 171 -7.80 -22.46 -6.23
N LEU A 172 -8.93 -22.57 -5.56
CA LEU A 172 -9.05 -22.52 -4.11
C LEU A 172 -9.29 -23.93 -3.57
N SER A 173 -8.60 -24.23 -2.47
CA SER A 173 -8.88 -25.36 -1.61
C SER A 173 -9.44 -24.79 -0.30
N VAL A 174 -10.72 -25.05 -0.06
CA VAL A 174 -11.44 -24.60 1.15
C VAL A 174 -12.28 -25.76 1.67
N GLY A 175 -12.02 -26.20 2.91
CA GLY A 175 -12.61 -27.41 3.45
C GLY A 175 -12.34 -28.62 2.54
N TRP A 176 -13.39 -29.38 2.21
CA TRP A 176 -13.33 -30.53 1.31
C TRP A 176 -13.29 -30.17 -0.18
N ARG A 177 -13.66 -28.94 -0.54
CA ARG A 177 -13.91 -28.56 -1.93
C ARG A 177 -12.67 -27.89 -2.55
N ARG A 178 -12.27 -28.43 -3.70
CA ARG A 178 -11.31 -27.82 -4.62
C ARG A 178 -12.08 -27.25 -5.79
N PHE A 179 -11.97 -25.95 -6.03
CA PHE A 179 -12.68 -25.30 -7.13
C PHE A 179 -11.91 -24.10 -7.65
N GLN A 180 -12.09 -23.80 -8.92
CA GLN A 180 -11.56 -22.61 -9.56
C GLN A 180 -12.61 -21.50 -9.54
N THR A 181 -12.19 -20.30 -9.17
CA THR A 181 -13.03 -19.10 -9.10
C THR A 181 -12.23 -17.88 -9.58
N VAL A 182 -12.92 -16.77 -9.83
CA VAL A 182 -12.31 -15.50 -10.22
C VAL A 182 -12.38 -14.51 -9.05
N PRO A 183 -11.32 -14.42 -8.22
CA PRO A 183 -11.29 -13.52 -7.08
C PRO A 183 -11.23 -12.04 -7.44
N THR A 184 -11.85 -11.25 -6.58
CA THR A 184 -11.73 -9.79 -6.53
C THR A 184 -11.00 -9.39 -5.26
N PHE A 185 -9.79 -8.83 -5.39
CA PHE A 185 -9.04 -8.34 -4.23
C PHE A 185 -9.49 -6.94 -3.84
N SER A 186 -9.55 -6.70 -2.54
CA SER A 186 -9.92 -5.43 -1.93
C SER A 186 -9.13 -5.21 -0.63
N LEU A 187 -9.12 -3.96 -0.18
CA LEU A 187 -8.53 -3.56 1.09
C LEU A 187 -9.51 -2.62 1.79
N GLU A 188 -9.74 -2.87 3.07
CA GLU A 188 -10.49 -1.94 3.92
C GLU A 188 -9.70 -0.64 4.08
N ASP A 189 -10.33 0.50 3.80
CA ASP A 189 -9.67 1.80 3.92
C ASP A 189 -9.54 2.21 5.38
N ARG A 190 -8.41 2.81 5.77
CA ARG A 190 -8.20 3.24 7.15
C ARG A 190 -9.04 4.49 7.44
N GLY A 191 -10.17 4.32 8.11
CA GLY A 191 -11.04 5.41 8.57
C GLY A 191 -12.43 5.44 7.93
N GLU A 192 -12.63 4.75 6.80
CA GLU A 192 -13.97 4.49 6.26
C GLU A 192 -14.15 2.98 6.08
N LYS A 193 -15.29 2.42 6.49
CA LYS A 193 -15.66 1.00 6.36
C LYS A 193 -15.90 0.57 4.90
N ARG A 194 -15.27 1.23 3.93
CA ARG A 194 -15.35 0.96 2.50
C ARG A 194 -14.31 -0.07 2.10
N MET A 195 -14.75 -1.07 1.34
CA MET A 195 -13.86 -2.04 0.70
C MET A 195 -13.34 -1.47 -0.62
N ARG A 196 -12.08 -1.03 -0.63
CA ARG A 196 -11.45 -0.47 -1.83
C ARG A 196 -10.88 -1.57 -2.72
N PHE A 197 -11.30 -1.62 -3.98
CA PHE A 197 -10.76 -2.55 -4.98
C PHE A 197 -9.23 -2.41 -5.16
N LEU A 198 -8.55 -3.54 -5.20
CA LEU A 198 -7.13 -3.67 -5.55
C LEU A 198 -6.98 -4.37 -6.90
N LYS A 199 -6.03 -3.92 -7.71
CA LYS A 199 -5.69 -4.60 -8.99
C LYS A 199 -4.88 -5.87 -8.76
N TYR A 200 -4.02 -5.86 -7.75
CA TYR A 200 -3.12 -6.94 -7.37
C TYR A 200 -3.14 -7.13 -5.86
N THR A 201 -2.79 -8.34 -5.41
CA THR A 201 -2.49 -8.60 -4.00
C THR A 201 -1.31 -7.76 -3.52
N LEU A 202 -1.28 -7.48 -2.22
CA LEU A 202 -0.12 -6.85 -1.58
C LEU A 202 1.02 -7.87 -1.44
N GLU A 203 2.28 -7.41 -1.46
CA GLU A 203 3.45 -8.29 -1.44
C GLU A 203 3.62 -9.03 -0.12
N HIS A 204 3.47 -8.33 1.01
CA HIS A 204 3.76 -8.87 2.35
C HIS A 204 2.62 -8.65 3.35
N ALA A 205 1.48 -8.13 2.89
CA ALA A 205 0.33 -7.81 3.73
C ALA A 205 -0.89 -8.64 3.34
N HIS A 206 -1.84 -8.75 4.27
CA HIS A 206 -3.13 -9.37 4.00
C HIS A 206 -4.02 -8.41 3.20
N CYS A 207 -4.77 -8.97 2.26
CA CYS A 207 -5.85 -8.30 1.55
C CYS A 207 -7.14 -9.13 1.68
N THR A 208 -8.28 -8.48 1.49
CA THR A 208 -9.57 -9.15 1.47
C THR A 208 -9.84 -9.65 0.05
N MET A 209 -10.15 -10.92 -0.09
CA MET A 209 -10.45 -11.59 -1.35
C MET A 209 -11.94 -11.95 -1.34
N THR A 210 -12.69 -11.44 -2.31
CA THR A 210 -14.11 -11.78 -2.50
C THR A 210 -14.24 -12.70 -3.70
N THR A 211 -14.86 -13.86 -3.49
CA THR A 211 -15.04 -14.91 -4.51
C THR A 211 -16.45 -15.45 -4.47
N TYR A 212 -16.90 -16.02 -5.59
CA TYR A 212 -18.16 -16.75 -5.64
C TYR A 212 -17.89 -18.25 -5.47
N GLY A 213 -18.62 -18.90 -4.56
CA GLY A 213 -18.40 -20.30 -4.23
C GLY A 213 -19.35 -20.80 -3.13
N PRO A 214 -19.13 -22.01 -2.61
CA PRO A 214 -19.88 -22.55 -1.49
C PRO A 214 -19.66 -21.68 -0.25
N MET A 215 -20.73 -21.45 0.53
CA MET A 215 -20.66 -20.70 1.78
C MET A 215 -19.91 -21.54 2.81
N MET A 216 -18.83 -21.00 3.36
CA MET A 216 -18.01 -21.73 4.34
C MET A 216 -18.12 -21.06 5.71
N PRO A 217 -17.99 -21.83 6.81
CA PRO A 217 -17.97 -21.24 8.13
C PRO A 217 -16.77 -20.27 8.27
N PRO A 218 -16.95 -19.17 9.02
CA PRO A 218 -15.88 -18.20 9.24
C PRO A 218 -14.69 -18.87 9.94
N ASN A 219 -13.50 -18.31 9.77
CA ASN A 219 -12.22 -18.83 10.27
C ASN A 219 -11.76 -20.17 9.67
N THR A 220 -12.41 -20.67 8.62
CA THR A 220 -11.91 -21.83 7.85
C THR A 220 -10.64 -21.47 7.09
N GLY A 221 -9.61 -22.33 7.14
CA GLY A 221 -8.36 -22.13 6.39
C GLY A 221 -8.55 -22.24 4.88
N VAL A 222 -7.84 -21.39 4.13
CA VAL A 222 -7.90 -21.32 2.66
C VAL A 222 -6.50 -21.39 2.09
N MET A 223 -6.34 -22.23 1.06
CA MET A 223 -5.14 -22.26 0.22
C MET A 223 -5.51 -21.94 -1.23
N ALA A 224 -4.69 -21.13 -1.88
CA ALA A 224 -4.87 -20.76 -3.28
C ALA A 224 -3.70 -21.25 -4.14
N PHE A 225 -4.03 -21.75 -5.32
CA PHE A 225 -3.12 -22.25 -6.33
C PHE A 225 -3.43 -21.60 -7.67
N ARG A 226 -2.40 -21.48 -8.52
CA ARG A 226 -2.53 -20.92 -9.88
C ARG A 226 -2.74 -22.02 -10.93
N SER A 227 -1.93 -23.07 -10.86
CA SER A 227 -2.04 -24.25 -11.71
C SER A 227 -1.82 -25.51 -10.88
N TRP A 228 -2.39 -26.62 -11.34
CA TRP A 228 -2.21 -27.96 -10.78
C TRP A 228 -0.89 -28.60 -11.22
N GLU A 229 -0.31 -28.13 -12.33
CA GLU A 229 0.87 -28.71 -12.94
C GLU A 229 2.13 -28.59 -12.07
N LYS A 230 3.09 -29.49 -12.30
CA LYS A 230 4.39 -29.44 -11.63
C LYS A 230 5.20 -28.28 -12.20
N VAL A 231 5.43 -27.27 -11.37
CA VAL A 231 6.24 -26.10 -11.71
C VAL A 231 7.52 -26.10 -10.89
N GLY A 232 8.61 -25.58 -11.45
CA GLY A 232 9.92 -25.50 -10.78
C GLY A 232 10.00 -24.49 -9.62
N HIS A 233 8.93 -23.75 -9.33
CA HIS A 233 8.84 -22.83 -8.19
C HIS A 233 7.68 -23.20 -7.26
N PHE A 234 7.63 -22.54 -6.09
CA PHE A 234 6.63 -22.83 -5.07
C PHE A 234 5.19 -22.61 -5.58
N ARG A 235 4.39 -23.68 -5.57
CA ARG A 235 3.07 -23.76 -6.21
C ARG A 235 1.96 -23.05 -5.44
N VAL A 236 2.01 -23.11 -4.10
CA VAL A 236 1.00 -22.45 -3.25
C VAL A 236 1.18 -20.94 -3.40
N CYS A 237 0.16 -20.29 -3.92
CA CYS A 237 0.20 -18.88 -4.31
C CYS A 237 -0.15 -17.97 -3.14
N ALA A 238 -1.19 -18.33 -2.39
CA ALA A 238 -1.64 -17.58 -1.25
C ALA A 238 -2.27 -18.47 -0.18
N THR A 239 -2.23 -17.98 1.06
CA THR A 239 -2.83 -18.62 2.22
C THR A 239 -3.74 -17.60 2.92
N GLY A 240 -4.78 -18.08 3.59
CA GLY A 240 -5.73 -17.20 4.23
C GLY A 240 -6.75 -17.93 5.10
N GLY A 241 -7.73 -17.16 5.57
CA GLY A 241 -8.89 -17.68 6.29
C GLY A 241 -10.16 -17.01 5.80
N VAL A 242 -11.29 -17.72 5.87
CA VAL A 242 -12.61 -17.17 5.58
C VAL A 242 -12.98 -16.14 6.64
N LEU A 243 -13.50 -14.98 6.24
CA LEU A 243 -14.00 -13.95 7.14
C LEU A 243 -15.53 -14.06 7.28
N GLU A 244 -16.25 -13.93 6.18
CA GLU A 244 -17.70 -13.85 6.17
C GLU A 244 -18.24 -14.35 4.81
N SER A 245 -19.44 -14.94 4.83
CA SER A 245 -20.18 -15.33 3.63
C SER A 245 -21.48 -14.54 3.56
N ALA A 246 -21.71 -13.81 2.46
CA ALA A 246 -22.89 -12.98 2.27
C ALA A 246 -23.37 -13.06 0.80
N PRO A 247 -24.65 -12.76 0.50
CA PRO A 247 -25.13 -12.76 -0.87
C PRO A 247 -24.49 -11.65 -1.71
N ASN A 248 -24.23 -10.48 -1.10
CA ASN A 248 -23.71 -9.30 -1.78
C ASN A 248 -22.63 -8.62 -0.94
N PHE A 249 -21.55 -8.19 -1.60
CA PHE A 249 -20.53 -7.33 -0.99
C PHE A 249 -20.33 -6.08 -1.86
N GLN A 250 -20.31 -4.92 -1.22
CA GLN A 250 -20.02 -3.65 -1.89
C GLN A 250 -18.51 -3.46 -1.99
N ILE A 251 -17.97 -3.46 -3.21
CA ILE A 251 -16.54 -3.27 -3.46
C ILE A 251 -16.36 -2.06 -4.35
N MET A 252 -15.77 -1.00 -3.80
CA MET A 252 -15.67 0.27 -4.47
C MET A 252 -14.31 0.44 -5.14
N LYS A 253 -14.31 0.72 -6.44
CA LYS A 253 -13.12 1.13 -7.19
C LYS A 253 -13.10 2.65 -7.34
N LYS A 254 -11.96 3.22 -7.01
CA LYS A 254 -11.72 4.66 -7.16
C LYS A 254 -11.67 5.03 -8.65
N LEU A 255 -12.57 5.91 -9.08
CA LEU A 255 -12.52 6.57 -10.37
C LEU A 255 -12.09 8.02 -10.16
N LYS A 256 -11.21 8.53 -11.02
CA LYS A 256 -10.82 9.93 -11.02
C LYS A 256 -11.30 10.55 -12.33
N LEU A 257 -12.19 11.54 -12.24
CA LEU A 257 -12.51 12.39 -13.39
C LEU A 257 -11.48 13.52 -13.40
N VAL A 258 -10.82 13.71 -14.54
CA VAL A 258 -9.73 14.67 -14.71
C VAL A 258 -10.23 15.79 -15.60
N GLY A 259 -9.97 17.04 -15.21
CA GLY A 259 -10.26 18.22 -16.01
C GLY A 259 -9.09 19.18 -16.02
N GLU A 260 -9.11 20.09 -16.99
CA GLU A 260 -8.06 21.07 -17.21
C GLU A 260 -8.62 22.48 -17.05
N PRO A 261 -7.95 23.39 -16.32
CA PRO A 261 -8.36 24.78 -16.28
C PRO A 261 -8.10 25.44 -17.65
N TYR A 262 -9.06 26.23 -18.13
CA TYR A 262 -8.87 27.02 -19.34
C TYR A 262 -8.87 28.53 -19.07
N LYS A 263 -9.56 29.00 -18.03
CA LYS A 263 -9.60 30.41 -17.62
C LYS A 263 -9.56 30.52 -16.11
N ILE A 264 -8.59 31.28 -15.59
CA ILE A 264 -8.29 31.35 -14.15
C ILE A 264 -8.41 32.80 -13.68
N PHE A 265 -9.16 33.00 -12.60
CA PHE A 265 -9.26 34.25 -11.86
C PHE A 265 -8.50 34.13 -10.54
N ARG A 266 -8.93 34.83 -9.49
CA ARG A 266 -8.28 34.74 -8.17
C ARG A 266 -8.60 33.40 -7.50
N ASN A 267 -9.87 33.20 -7.13
CA ASN A 267 -10.34 31.97 -6.47
C ASN A 267 -11.35 31.20 -7.33
N THR A 268 -11.64 31.68 -8.53
CA THR A 268 -12.55 31.00 -9.47
C THR A 268 -11.78 30.57 -10.70
N ALA A 269 -12.16 29.43 -11.26
CA ALA A 269 -11.62 28.96 -12.52
C ALA A 269 -12.70 28.25 -13.32
N PHE A 270 -12.56 28.29 -14.64
CA PHE A 270 -13.37 27.51 -15.56
C PHE A 270 -12.58 26.31 -16.04
N ILE A 271 -13.22 25.14 -16.00
CA ILE A 271 -12.60 23.84 -16.24
C ILE A 271 -13.26 23.20 -17.44
N LYS A 272 -12.44 22.61 -18.32
CA LYS A 272 -12.84 21.85 -19.50
C LYS A 272 -12.42 20.38 -19.39
N ASN A 273 -12.95 19.55 -20.28
CA ASN A 273 -12.58 18.13 -20.47
C ASN A 273 -12.79 17.20 -19.26
N MET A 274 -13.56 17.61 -18.26
CA MET A 274 -13.94 16.73 -17.15
C MET A 274 -15.27 16.01 -17.38
N PHE A 275 -16.21 16.70 -18.01
CA PHE A 275 -17.56 16.25 -18.34
C PHE A 275 -17.84 16.54 -19.81
N ASN A 276 -18.75 15.78 -20.41
CA ASN A 276 -19.12 15.94 -21.82
C ASN A 276 -20.38 16.80 -22.00
N SER A 277 -21.30 16.81 -21.02
CA SER A 277 -22.56 17.56 -21.10
C SER A 277 -22.81 18.40 -19.84
N ASP A 278 -23.66 19.42 -19.98
CA ASP A 278 -24.06 20.26 -18.85
C ASP A 278 -24.98 19.51 -17.87
N LEU A 279 -25.68 18.47 -18.32
CA LEU A 279 -26.46 17.59 -17.46
C LEU A 279 -25.57 16.80 -16.50
N GLU A 280 -24.38 16.37 -16.95
CA GLU A 280 -23.40 15.74 -16.08
C GLU A 280 -22.89 16.74 -15.04
N VAL A 281 -22.57 17.97 -15.47
CA VAL A 281 -22.17 19.03 -14.53
C VAL A 281 -23.26 19.31 -13.51
N ALA A 282 -24.53 19.37 -13.93
CA ALA A 282 -25.68 19.56 -13.05
C ALA A 282 -25.76 18.45 -11.98
N LYS A 283 -25.53 17.20 -12.38
CA LYS A 283 -25.47 16.05 -11.47
C LYS A 283 -24.32 16.14 -10.46
N TYR A 284 -23.20 16.74 -10.85
CA TYR A 284 -22.02 16.93 -10.01
C TYR A 284 -21.90 18.34 -9.40
N MET A 285 -22.99 19.13 -9.36
CA MET A 285 -22.98 20.42 -8.66
C MET A 285 -22.63 20.24 -7.18
N HIS A 286 -21.89 21.21 -6.63
CA HIS A 286 -21.41 21.22 -5.25
C HIS A 286 -20.45 20.07 -4.88
N THR A 287 -19.97 19.31 -5.87
CA THR A 287 -19.01 18.22 -5.63
C THR A 287 -17.63 18.78 -5.29
N LYS A 288 -16.98 18.16 -4.30
CA LYS A 288 -15.61 18.49 -3.88
C LYS A 288 -14.61 18.02 -4.93
N ILE A 289 -13.81 18.96 -5.43
CA ILE A 289 -12.73 18.72 -6.39
C ILE A 289 -11.39 19.10 -5.75
N GLN A 290 -10.30 18.54 -6.26
CA GLN A 290 -8.95 18.85 -5.78
C GLN A 290 -7.96 18.89 -6.94
N THR A 291 -7.06 19.87 -6.96
CA THR A 291 -5.96 19.87 -7.94
C THR A 291 -4.85 18.91 -7.54
N VAL A 292 -3.98 18.54 -8.49
CA VAL A 292 -2.76 17.75 -8.19
C VAL A 292 -1.84 18.48 -7.20
N SER A 293 -1.84 19.81 -7.22
CA SER A 293 -1.14 20.68 -6.26
C SER A 293 -1.76 20.68 -4.85
N GLY A 294 -2.92 20.03 -4.66
CA GLY A 294 -3.56 19.83 -3.36
C GLY A 294 -4.62 20.87 -3.00
N ILE A 295 -4.82 21.90 -3.82
CA ILE A 295 -5.81 22.97 -3.59
C ILE A 295 -7.22 22.37 -3.71
N ARG A 296 -8.05 22.58 -2.68
CA ARG A 296 -9.43 22.07 -2.68
C ARG A 296 -10.35 23.08 -3.35
N GLY A 297 -11.43 22.57 -3.93
CA GLY A 297 -12.45 23.39 -4.57
C GLY A 297 -13.79 22.69 -4.67
N GLU A 298 -14.73 23.38 -5.31
CA GLU A 298 -16.11 22.96 -5.47
C GLU A 298 -16.62 23.32 -6.87
N VAL A 299 -17.40 22.42 -7.47
CA VAL A 299 -18.14 22.68 -8.71
C VAL A 299 -19.33 23.60 -8.40
N LYS A 300 -19.44 24.75 -9.09
CA LYS A 300 -20.54 25.70 -8.85
C LYS A 300 -21.64 25.63 -9.89
N LYS A 301 -21.34 25.97 -11.15
CA LYS A 301 -22.37 26.09 -12.20
C LYS A 301 -21.80 25.67 -13.55
N ALA A 302 -22.62 25.02 -14.37
CA ALA A 302 -22.32 24.80 -15.78
C ALA A 302 -22.22 26.13 -16.53
N GLU A 303 -21.32 26.19 -17.49
CA GLU A 303 -21.11 27.38 -18.34
C GLU A 303 -22.00 27.36 -19.59
N GLY A 304 -22.57 26.21 -19.96
CA GLY A 304 -23.38 26.07 -21.18
C GLY A 304 -22.58 25.61 -22.40
N ILE A 305 -21.29 25.28 -22.23
CA ILE A 305 -20.34 24.98 -23.31
C ILE A 305 -19.80 23.56 -23.11
N LYS A 306 -20.39 22.55 -23.79
CA LYS A 306 -19.88 21.17 -23.85
C LYS A 306 -19.37 20.61 -22.50
N GLY A 307 -20.12 20.79 -21.41
CA GLY A 307 -19.74 20.28 -20.08
C GLY A 307 -18.64 21.08 -19.36
N CYS A 308 -18.29 22.28 -19.85
CA CYS A 308 -17.45 23.22 -19.13
C CYS A 308 -18.20 23.80 -17.93
N PHE A 309 -17.47 24.03 -16.84
CA PHE A 309 -18.10 24.52 -15.62
C PHE A 309 -17.20 25.50 -14.86
N ARG A 310 -17.86 26.35 -14.09
CA ARG A 310 -17.23 27.25 -13.12
C ARG A 310 -17.01 26.52 -11.80
N ALA A 311 -15.78 26.57 -11.33
CA ALA A 311 -15.37 26.07 -10.03
C ALA A 311 -14.82 27.19 -9.15
N THR A 312 -14.96 27.01 -7.84
CA THR A 312 -14.33 27.85 -6.81
C THR A 312 -13.26 27.04 -6.09
N PHE A 313 -12.09 27.62 -5.86
CA PHE A 313 -10.94 27.02 -5.19
C PHE A 313 -10.52 27.85 -3.97
N GLU A 314 -9.81 27.22 -3.03
CA GLU A 314 -9.26 27.89 -1.84
C GLU A 314 -8.23 28.97 -2.21
N ASP A 315 -7.37 28.68 -3.20
CA ASP A 315 -6.33 29.58 -3.71
C ASP A 315 -6.27 29.52 -5.24
N ARG A 316 -5.51 30.44 -5.84
CA ARG A 316 -5.32 30.56 -7.28
C ARG A 316 -4.57 29.35 -7.82
N ILE A 317 -5.25 28.57 -8.66
CA ILE A 317 -4.66 27.46 -9.39
C ILE A 317 -3.76 27.94 -10.54
N LEU A 318 -2.89 27.05 -11.05
CA LEU A 318 -2.06 27.31 -12.22
C LEU A 318 -2.67 26.71 -13.49
N MET A 319 -2.33 27.25 -14.66
CA MET A 319 -2.78 26.70 -15.94
C MET A 319 -2.24 25.29 -16.22
N SER A 320 -1.10 24.95 -15.61
CA SER A 320 -0.48 23.63 -15.69
C SER A 320 -1.08 22.59 -14.72
N ASP A 321 -2.00 22.99 -13.83
CA ASP A 321 -2.60 22.08 -12.88
C ASP A 321 -3.67 21.20 -13.53
N LEU A 322 -3.75 19.95 -13.09
CA LEU A 322 -4.89 19.07 -13.38
C LEU A 322 -5.86 19.09 -12.21
N VAL A 323 -7.14 19.27 -12.51
CA VAL A 323 -8.22 19.21 -11.53
C VAL A 323 -8.78 17.80 -11.51
N VAL A 324 -8.94 17.23 -10.31
CA VAL A 324 -9.41 15.86 -10.13
C VAL A 324 -10.65 15.84 -9.25
N CYS A 325 -11.73 15.23 -9.77
CA CYS A 325 -12.86 14.77 -8.97
C CYS A 325 -12.63 13.31 -8.57
N LYS A 326 -12.69 13.01 -7.26
CA LYS A 326 -12.48 11.65 -6.74
C LYS A 326 -13.85 11.00 -6.54
N CYS A 327 -14.18 10.07 -7.42
CA CYS A 327 -15.42 9.29 -7.38
C CYS A 327 -15.14 7.83 -7.03
N TRP A 328 -16.21 7.11 -6.71
CA TRP A 328 -16.17 5.67 -6.42
C TRP A 328 -17.25 4.98 -7.24
N ILE A 329 -16.90 3.83 -7.81
CA ILE A 329 -17.80 2.99 -8.59
C ILE A 329 -17.83 1.61 -7.97
N ASP A 330 -19.01 1.03 -7.84
CA ASP A 330 -19.18 -0.33 -7.35
C ASP A 330 -18.72 -1.35 -8.40
N VAL A 331 -17.92 -2.32 -7.98
CA VAL A 331 -17.37 -3.39 -8.80
C VAL A 331 -17.94 -4.70 -8.31
N LYS A 332 -18.88 -5.24 -9.08
CA LYS A 332 -19.49 -6.54 -8.80
C LYS A 332 -18.49 -7.67 -9.03
N PRO A 333 -18.26 -8.57 -8.04
CA PRO A 333 -17.48 -9.79 -8.24
C PRO A 333 -18.11 -10.68 -9.32
N LYS A 334 -17.27 -11.39 -10.08
CA LYS A 334 -17.74 -12.34 -11.10
C LYS A 334 -18.23 -13.62 -10.42
N GLN A 335 -19.44 -14.06 -10.78
CA GLN A 335 -20.00 -15.33 -10.32
C GLN A 335 -19.47 -16.48 -11.17
N PHE A 336 -18.21 -16.87 -10.93
CA PHE A 336 -17.57 -17.99 -11.61
C PHE A 336 -17.18 -19.06 -10.58
N TYR A 337 -17.69 -20.27 -10.78
CA TYR A 337 -17.42 -21.45 -9.97
C TYR A 337 -17.21 -22.65 -10.89
N LEU A 338 -16.03 -23.26 -10.84
CA LEU A 338 -15.70 -24.48 -11.58
C LEU A 338 -15.11 -25.49 -10.60
N PRO A 339 -15.85 -26.54 -10.19
CA PRO A 339 -15.28 -27.57 -9.32
C PRO A 339 -14.13 -28.29 -10.03
N VAL A 340 -13.11 -28.67 -9.27
CA VAL A 340 -12.00 -29.47 -9.78
C VAL A 340 -12.45 -30.92 -9.81
N ILE A 341 -12.45 -31.51 -11.00
CA ILE A 341 -12.75 -32.93 -11.19
C ILE A 341 -11.47 -33.57 -11.71
N ASP A 342 -11.01 -34.63 -11.06
CA ASP A 342 -9.75 -35.32 -11.37
C ASP A 342 -9.90 -36.25 -12.61
N VAL A 343 -10.49 -35.73 -13.69
CA VAL A 343 -10.68 -36.43 -14.98
C VAL A 343 -9.84 -35.76 -16.08
N PRO A 344 -9.32 -36.52 -17.06
CA PRO A 344 -8.46 -35.98 -18.12
C PRO A 344 -9.16 -34.95 -19.02
N GLN A 345 -10.50 -35.00 -19.13
CA GLN A 345 -11.27 -34.01 -19.90
C GLN A 345 -11.41 -32.67 -19.16
N TRP A 346 -11.10 -32.60 -17.86
CA TRP A 346 -11.25 -31.37 -17.09
C TRP A 346 -10.20 -30.35 -17.51
N ARG A 347 -10.67 -29.18 -17.95
CA ARG A 347 -9.81 -28.09 -18.41
C ARG A 347 -9.91 -26.91 -17.45
N PRO A 348 -8.82 -26.53 -16.77
CA PRO A 348 -8.82 -25.33 -15.94
C PRO A 348 -8.95 -24.08 -16.82
N ALA A 349 -9.61 -23.05 -16.28
CA ALA A 349 -9.56 -21.72 -16.84
C ALA A 349 -8.11 -21.20 -16.83
N ARG A 350 -7.65 -20.72 -17.98
CA ARG A 350 -6.29 -20.16 -18.14
C ARG A 350 -6.20 -18.76 -17.58
N LEU A 351 -4.98 -18.34 -17.22
CA LEU A 351 -4.76 -16.98 -16.74
C LEU A 351 -4.77 -15.96 -17.87
N ILE A 352 -5.05 -14.69 -17.56
CA ILE A 352 -5.08 -13.62 -18.56
C ILE A 352 -3.73 -13.48 -19.27
N GLY A 353 -2.62 -13.71 -18.57
CA GLY A 353 -1.28 -13.70 -19.17
C GLY A 353 -1.07 -14.82 -20.20
N GLU A 354 -1.56 -16.04 -19.90
CA GLU A 354 -1.47 -17.18 -20.81
C GLU A 354 -2.40 -17.02 -22.01
N LEU A 355 -3.61 -16.49 -21.80
CA LEU A 355 -4.53 -16.17 -22.87
C LEU A 355 -3.94 -15.14 -23.85
N ARG A 356 -3.27 -14.11 -23.32
CA ARG A 356 -2.58 -13.11 -24.14
C ARG A 356 -1.41 -13.69 -24.91
N ALA A 357 -0.59 -14.52 -24.27
CA ALA A 357 0.53 -15.19 -24.92
C ALA A 357 0.04 -16.11 -26.05
N ALA A 358 -1.02 -16.89 -25.81
CA ALA A 358 -1.61 -17.78 -26.81
C ALA A 358 -2.22 -17.01 -27.99
N ALA A 359 -2.78 -15.83 -27.73
CA ALA A 359 -3.37 -14.97 -28.77
C ALA A 359 -2.34 -14.01 -29.42
N GLY A 360 -1.09 -13.98 -28.97
CA GLY A 360 -0.07 -13.02 -29.44
C GLY A 360 -0.38 -11.55 -29.10
N VAL A 361 -1.28 -11.27 -28.15
CA VAL A 361 -1.69 -9.90 -27.80
C VAL A 361 -0.77 -9.32 -26.73
N PRO A 362 -0.09 -8.18 -26.99
CA PRO A 362 0.79 -7.56 -26.00
C PRO A 362 0.01 -7.04 -24.79
N VAL A 363 0.73 -6.85 -23.67
CA VAL A 363 0.15 -6.25 -22.46
C VAL A 363 -0.17 -4.77 -22.72
N PRO A 364 -1.42 -4.30 -22.47
CA PRO A 364 -1.75 -2.89 -22.63
C PRO A 364 -0.91 -2.01 -21.73
N ASP A 365 -0.21 -1.04 -22.31
CA ASP A 365 0.65 -0.11 -21.60
C ASP A 365 0.40 1.33 -22.03
N ASN A 366 0.05 2.17 -21.05
CA ASN A 366 -0.18 3.59 -21.29
C ASN A 366 1.10 4.37 -20.97
N LYS A 367 1.68 5.01 -21.98
CA LYS A 367 2.92 5.78 -21.87
C LYS A 367 2.84 6.87 -20.79
N ASP A 368 1.69 7.53 -20.65
CA ASP A 368 1.48 8.61 -19.66
C ASP A 368 1.38 8.08 -18.21
N SER A 369 1.13 6.78 -18.05
CA SER A 369 1.05 6.13 -16.73
C SER A 369 2.40 5.60 -16.26
N ARG A 370 3.40 5.50 -17.13
CA ARG A 370 4.75 5.08 -16.76
C ARG A 370 5.37 6.15 -15.88
N TYR A 371 5.91 5.75 -14.73
CA TYR A 371 6.77 6.63 -13.94
C TYR A 371 8.03 6.90 -14.78
N GLY A 372 8.10 8.07 -15.40
CA GLY A 372 9.24 8.49 -16.20
C GLY A 372 10.52 8.64 -15.36
N LYS A 373 11.60 9.13 -15.99
CA LYS A 373 12.81 9.51 -15.27
C LYS A 373 12.48 10.51 -14.17
N GLN A 374 13.19 10.43 -13.04
CA GLN A 374 12.98 11.34 -11.91
C GLN A 374 13.11 12.80 -12.38
N PHE A 375 11.99 13.53 -12.29
CA PHE A 375 11.94 14.93 -12.74
C PHE A 375 12.72 15.83 -11.77
N VAL A 376 13.80 16.43 -12.25
CA VAL A 376 14.58 17.42 -11.49
C VAL A 376 13.84 18.76 -11.55
N ARG A 377 13.33 19.22 -10.41
CA ARG A 377 12.60 20.49 -10.32
C ARG A 377 13.59 21.65 -10.34
N ALA A 378 13.38 22.61 -11.24
CA ALA A 378 14.11 23.88 -11.23
C ALA A 378 13.81 24.69 -9.96
N GLU A 379 14.77 25.47 -9.50
CA GLU A 379 14.60 26.36 -8.34
C GLU A 379 13.56 27.45 -8.66
N ARG A 380 12.47 27.50 -7.88
CA ARG A 380 11.39 28.48 -8.07
C ARG A 380 11.79 29.82 -7.46
N LYS A 381 12.08 30.81 -8.31
CA LYS A 381 12.30 32.21 -7.90
C LYS A 381 11.01 33.01 -8.08
N PHE A 382 10.57 33.68 -7.03
CA PHE A 382 9.36 34.51 -7.06
C PHE A 382 9.70 35.95 -7.49
N ASN A 383 8.72 36.60 -8.13
CA ASN A 383 8.84 38.01 -8.48
C ASN A 383 8.90 38.87 -7.20
N PRO A 384 9.64 39.99 -7.23
CA PRO A 384 9.68 40.91 -6.10
C PRO A 384 8.30 41.55 -5.85
N LEU A 385 8.03 41.92 -4.59
CA LEU A 385 6.79 42.56 -4.19
C LEU A 385 6.59 43.90 -4.92
N LYS A 386 5.48 44.02 -5.66
CA LYS A 386 5.07 45.25 -6.35
C LYS A 386 3.93 45.93 -5.59
N VAL A 387 4.22 47.08 -4.98
CA VAL A 387 3.22 47.90 -4.26
C VAL A 387 2.55 48.88 -5.24
N SER A 388 1.23 48.99 -5.18
CA SER A 388 0.46 49.92 -6.02
C SER A 388 0.90 51.37 -5.77
N ALA A 389 0.83 52.23 -6.78
CA ALA A 389 1.24 53.64 -6.65
C ALA A 389 0.42 54.37 -5.58
N LYS A 390 -0.91 54.19 -5.61
CA LYS A 390 -1.84 54.78 -4.64
C LYS A 390 -1.49 54.42 -3.19
N LEU A 391 -1.15 53.15 -2.93
CA LEU A 391 -0.75 52.73 -1.58
C LEU A 391 0.60 53.33 -1.20
N ARG A 392 1.57 53.37 -2.13
CA ARG A 392 2.88 53.98 -1.87
C ARG A 392 2.80 55.46 -1.47
N ASP A 393 1.83 56.19 -2.01
CA ASP A 393 1.66 57.60 -1.70
C ASP A 393 0.94 57.82 -0.36
N ALA A 394 0.00 56.93 -0.01
CA ALA A 394 -0.74 56.96 1.25
C ALA A 394 0.05 56.40 2.47
N LEU A 395 1.19 55.75 2.24
CA LEU A 395 2.01 55.21 3.34
C LEU A 395 2.60 56.34 4.20
N PRO A 396 2.61 56.19 5.54
CA PRO A 396 3.34 57.09 6.43
C PRO A 396 4.80 57.23 6.03
N PHE A 397 5.37 58.43 6.24
CA PHE A 397 6.72 58.79 5.80
C PHE A 397 7.79 57.77 6.23
N ASP A 398 7.74 57.30 7.48
CA ASP A 398 8.70 56.33 8.03
C ASP A 398 8.69 54.98 7.28
N THR A 399 7.50 54.49 6.92
CA THR A 399 7.33 53.24 6.17
C THR A 399 7.48 53.40 4.66
N LYS A 400 7.58 54.64 4.16
CA LYS A 400 7.61 54.93 2.73
C LYS A 400 8.95 54.52 2.13
N ARG A 401 8.96 53.34 1.52
CA ARG A 401 10.17 52.81 0.87
C ARG A 401 10.60 53.71 -0.29
N GLN A 402 11.81 54.25 -0.21
CA GLN A 402 12.42 55.00 -1.31
C GLN A 402 12.79 54.04 -2.45
N VAL A 403 11.90 53.89 -3.43
CA VAL A 403 12.24 53.22 -4.69
C VAL A 403 13.09 54.19 -5.50
N LYS A 404 14.43 54.06 -5.38
CA LYS A 404 15.34 54.78 -6.28
C LYS A 404 15.05 54.29 -7.70
N LYS A 405 14.51 55.17 -8.55
CA LYS A 405 14.47 54.90 -10.00
C LYS A 405 15.91 54.61 -10.43
N PRO A 406 16.16 53.63 -11.32
CA PRO A 406 17.51 53.41 -11.83
C PRO A 406 18.00 54.74 -12.40
N THR A 407 18.94 55.36 -11.71
CA THR A 407 19.51 56.62 -12.11
C THR A 407 20.36 56.31 -13.33
N GLN A 408 19.81 56.51 -14.52
CA GLN A 408 20.68 56.78 -15.65
C GLN A 408 21.45 58.03 -15.25
N SER A 409 22.76 57.90 -15.10
CA SER A 409 23.63 59.01 -14.77
C SER A 409 23.42 60.11 -15.80
N LYS A 410 22.68 61.15 -15.43
CA LYS A 410 22.48 62.34 -16.28
C LYS A 410 23.77 63.15 -16.45
N ASN A 411 24.89 62.72 -15.88
CA ASN A 411 26.19 63.36 -16.01
C ASN A 411 27.01 62.66 -17.11
N PRO A 412 26.94 63.12 -18.38
CA PRO A 412 27.74 62.58 -19.47
C PRO A 412 29.24 62.80 -19.21
N LEU A 413 29.63 63.87 -18.50
CA LEU A 413 31.01 64.14 -18.10
C LEU A 413 31.60 63.05 -17.22
N ARG A 414 30.82 62.46 -16.30
CA ARG A 414 31.30 61.41 -15.39
C ARG A 414 31.38 60.03 -16.06
N GLN A 415 30.56 59.80 -17.09
CA GLN A 415 30.70 58.63 -17.97
C GLN A 415 31.91 58.79 -18.92
N LYS A 416 32.16 60.00 -19.43
CA LYS A 416 33.33 60.32 -20.27
C LYS A 416 34.65 60.37 -19.48
N ALA A 417 34.60 60.74 -18.19
CA ALA A 417 35.74 60.73 -17.27
C ALA A 417 35.94 59.37 -16.57
N ALA A 418 35.15 58.34 -16.93
CA ALA A 418 35.39 57.01 -16.43
C ALA A 418 36.67 56.47 -17.07
N ILE A 419 37.70 56.28 -16.25
CA ILE A 419 38.99 55.72 -16.67
C ILE A 419 38.71 54.32 -17.24
N VAL A 420 39.06 54.11 -18.51
CA VAL A 420 38.97 52.81 -19.16
C VAL A 420 40.05 51.93 -18.52
N SER A 421 39.62 50.95 -17.72
CA SER A 421 40.51 50.01 -17.06
C SER A 421 41.30 49.20 -18.09
N SER A 422 42.58 48.98 -17.82
CA SER A 422 43.43 48.14 -18.66
C SER A 422 42.91 46.70 -18.73
N GLU A 423 43.27 45.95 -19.77
CA GLU A 423 42.86 44.55 -19.93
C GLU A 423 43.25 43.68 -18.73
N ARG A 424 44.43 43.95 -18.13
CA ARG A 424 44.89 43.28 -16.92
C ARG A 424 44.01 43.58 -15.71
N GLU A 425 43.60 44.83 -15.52
CA GLU A 425 42.70 45.23 -14.43
C GLU A 425 41.29 44.65 -14.62
N LEU A 426 40.80 44.59 -15.85
CA LEU A 426 39.54 43.90 -16.18
C LEU A 426 39.63 42.41 -15.84
N ALA A 427 40.73 41.75 -16.18
CA ALA A 427 40.98 40.35 -15.85
C ALA A 427 41.00 40.14 -14.32
N VAL A 428 41.73 40.98 -13.58
CA VAL A 428 41.79 40.92 -12.10
C VAL A 428 40.41 41.17 -11.47
N ASN A 429 39.67 42.17 -11.94
CA ASN A 429 38.32 42.46 -11.45
C ASN A 429 37.35 41.31 -11.74
N SER A 430 37.44 40.69 -12.92
CA SER A 430 36.63 39.52 -13.27
C SER A 430 36.96 38.32 -12.37
N LEU A 431 38.24 38.12 -12.06
CA LEU A 431 38.70 37.06 -11.16
C LEU A 431 38.20 37.30 -9.73
N LEU A 432 38.33 38.52 -9.22
CA LEU A 432 37.84 38.90 -7.89
C LEU A 432 36.31 38.73 -7.80
N GLN A 433 35.55 39.13 -8.82
CA GLN A 433 34.11 38.90 -8.87
C GLN A 433 33.78 37.42 -8.80
N ARG A 434 34.43 36.57 -9.60
CA ARG A 434 34.25 35.10 -9.57
C ARG A 434 34.57 34.54 -8.18
N LEU A 435 35.70 34.93 -7.58
CA LEU A 435 36.12 34.47 -6.26
C LEU A 435 35.10 34.88 -5.18
N HIS A 436 34.59 36.11 -5.22
CA HIS A 436 33.52 36.55 -4.32
C HIS A 436 32.22 35.77 -4.53
N THR A 437 31.84 35.45 -5.77
CA THR A 437 30.63 34.64 -6.01
C THR A 437 30.77 33.22 -5.46
N VAL A 438 31.92 32.58 -5.67
CA VAL A 438 32.23 31.24 -5.12
C VAL A 438 32.21 31.26 -3.60
N ARG A 439 32.85 32.26 -2.99
CA ARG A 439 32.85 32.43 -1.52
C ARG A 439 31.43 32.58 -0.98
N ARG A 440 30.60 33.44 -1.58
CA ARG A 440 29.19 33.61 -1.17
C ARG A 440 28.36 32.34 -1.37
N MET A 441 28.59 31.59 -2.45
CA MET A 441 27.91 30.31 -2.67
C MET A 441 28.30 29.30 -1.58
N LYS A 442 29.59 29.17 -1.27
CA LYS A 442 30.09 28.27 -0.22
C LYS A 442 29.56 28.64 1.16
N GLU A 443 29.54 29.94 1.48
CA GLU A 443 28.95 30.46 2.71
C GLU A 443 27.44 30.14 2.79
N ARG A 444 26.67 30.37 1.72
CA ARG A 444 25.24 30.01 1.65
C ARG A 444 24.99 28.53 1.87
N ILE A 445 25.74 27.68 1.17
CA ILE A 445 25.63 26.22 1.32
C ILE A 445 25.93 25.83 2.77
N ARG A 446 26.98 26.39 3.38
CA ARG A 446 27.33 26.13 4.78
C ARG A 446 26.23 26.60 5.74
N THR A 447 25.67 27.79 5.55
CA THR A 447 24.59 28.30 6.39
C THR A 447 23.32 27.46 6.24
N ASP A 448 22.99 27.02 5.02
CA ASP A 448 21.82 26.19 4.76
C ASP A 448 21.96 24.79 5.38
N VAL A 449 23.15 24.18 5.26
CA VAL A 449 23.45 22.89 5.90
C VAL A 449 23.41 23.03 7.43
N ASN A 450 23.99 24.07 8.00
CA ASN A 450 23.95 24.32 9.44
C ASN A 450 22.53 24.59 9.93
N ALA A 451 21.72 25.35 9.17
CA ALA A 451 20.32 25.58 9.49
C ALA A 451 19.50 24.28 9.45
N LYS A 452 19.75 23.40 8.47
CA LYS A 452 19.13 22.06 8.41
C LYS A 452 19.52 21.22 9.63
N LYS A 453 20.82 21.17 9.97
CA LYS A 453 21.31 20.45 11.16
C LYS A 453 20.69 20.99 12.46
N LYS A 454 20.60 22.32 12.60
CA LYS A 454 19.98 22.97 13.75
C LYS A 454 18.49 22.60 13.87
N LYS A 455 17.73 22.63 12.77
CA LYS A 455 16.30 22.22 12.77
C LYS A 455 16.11 20.76 13.19
N VAL A 456 16.96 19.85 12.71
CA VAL A 456 16.92 18.44 13.11
C VAL A 456 17.23 18.31 14.61
N LYS A 457 18.27 19.00 15.10
CA LYS A 457 18.61 19.02 16.52
C LYS A 457 17.46 19.56 17.38
N GLU A 458 16.88 20.71 17.02
CA GLU A 458 15.73 21.30 17.71
C GLU A 458 14.53 20.35 17.73
N SER A 459 14.24 19.64 16.63
CA SER A 459 13.14 18.67 16.60
C SER A 459 13.39 17.46 17.52
N ARG A 460 14.65 17.00 17.59
CA ARG A 460 15.06 15.91 18.49
C ARG A 460 15.02 16.34 19.95
N GLU A 461 15.49 17.55 20.26
CA GLU A 461 15.45 18.13 21.61
C GLU A 461 14.02 18.32 22.08
N LYS A 462 13.12 18.84 21.23
CA LYS A 462 11.69 18.93 21.54
C LYS A 462 11.08 17.56 21.86
N PHE A 463 11.38 16.54 21.06
CA PHE A 463 10.91 15.16 21.33
C PHE A 463 11.42 14.61 22.67
N ILE A 464 12.69 14.88 23.00
CA ILE A 464 13.26 14.47 24.29
C ILE A 464 12.62 15.24 25.45
N GLN A 465 12.41 16.54 25.28
CA GLN A 465 11.80 17.40 26.28
C GLN A 465 10.34 17.01 26.53
N GLU A 466 9.56 16.71 25.49
CA GLU A 466 8.21 16.16 25.61
C GLU A 466 8.19 14.86 26.42
N LYS A 467 9.13 13.93 26.16
CA LYS A 467 9.25 12.70 26.97
C LYS A 467 9.59 12.98 28.44
N ARG A 468 10.49 13.94 28.70
CA ARG A 468 10.84 14.36 30.07
C ARG A 468 9.65 15.03 30.77
N ASP A 469 8.88 15.84 30.07
CA ASP A 469 7.70 16.51 30.59
C ASP A 469 6.59 15.50 30.91
N VAL A 470 6.43 14.45 30.10
CA VAL A 470 5.51 13.33 30.42
C VAL A 470 5.97 12.60 31.68
N HIS A 471 7.26 12.22 31.75
CA HIS A 471 7.80 11.51 32.91
C HIS A 471 7.71 12.35 34.21
N THR A 472 8.00 13.65 34.15
CA THR A 472 7.87 14.54 35.32
C THR A 472 6.42 14.74 35.74
N LYS A 473 5.47 14.84 34.79
CA LYS A 473 4.03 14.86 35.09
C LYS A 473 3.56 13.56 35.77
N GLU A 474 4.00 12.41 35.29
CA GLU A 474 3.68 11.11 35.89
C GLU A 474 4.27 10.98 37.30
N ALA A 475 5.53 11.36 37.49
CA ALA A 475 6.17 11.37 38.81
C ALA A 475 5.45 12.31 39.78
N LYS A 476 5.06 13.51 39.33
CA LYS A 476 4.31 14.47 40.14
C LYS A 476 2.92 13.92 40.51
N LYS A 477 2.24 13.24 39.57
CA LYS A 477 0.95 12.58 39.82
C LYS A 477 1.08 11.47 40.87
N LYS A 478 2.10 10.61 40.77
CA LYS A 478 2.38 9.55 41.77
C LYS A 478 2.64 10.16 43.15
N ARG A 479 3.47 11.20 43.22
CA ARG A 479 3.76 11.90 44.48
C ARG A 479 2.51 12.45 45.15
N TYR A 480 1.61 13.10 44.41
CA TYR A 480 0.35 13.59 44.97
C TYR A 480 -0.60 12.47 45.37
N GLN A 481 -0.63 11.34 44.66
CA GLN A 481 -1.43 10.17 45.04
C GLN A 481 -0.94 9.55 46.35
N GLU A 482 0.37 9.40 46.53
CA GLU A 482 0.96 8.91 47.78
C GLU A 482 0.69 9.86 48.95
N GLN A 483 0.83 11.18 48.73
CA GLN A 483 0.49 12.18 49.73
C GLN A 483 -1.00 12.11 50.12
N GLY A 484 -1.91 12.02 49.15
CA GLY A 484 -3.33 11.86 49.42
C GLY A 484 -3.66 10.57 50.16
N LYS A 485 -3.02 9.43 49.82
CA LYS A 485 -3.19 8.17 50.56
C LYS A 485 -2.69 8.28 52.00
N ARG A 486 -1.53 8.91 52.23
CA ARG A 486 -0.98 9.16 53.57
C ARG A 486 -1.88 10.09 54.38
N GLU A 487 -2.44 11.14 53.79
CA GLU A 487 -3.40 12.01 54.47
C GLU A 487 -4.69 11.28 54.83
N VAL A 488 -5.22 10.44 53.94
CA VAL A 488 -6.41 9.61 54.24
C VAL A 488 -6.11 8.59 55.34
N GLN A 489 -4.94 7.93 55.32
CA GLN A 489 -4.51 7.04 56.40
C GLN A 489 -4.39 7.80 57.72
N ARG A 490 -3.76 8.97 57.73
CA ARG A 490 -3.64 9.84 58.92
C ARG A 490 -5.02 10.28 59.43
N ARG A 491 -5.94 10.65 58.55
CA ARG A 491 -7.32 11.01 58.90
C ARG A 491 -8.13 9.82 59.41
N LYS A 492 -7.87 8.60 58.93
CA LYS A 492 -8.47 7.37 59.47
C LYS A 492 -7.93 7.02 60.85
N ALA A 493 -6.62 7.16 61.07
CA ALA A 493 -5.99 6.96 62.38
C ALA A 493 -6.56 7.92 63.43
N LEU A 494 -6.65 9.21 63.10
CA LEU A 494 -7.29 10.24 63.94
C LEU A 494 -8.82 10.04 64.16
N ARG A 495 -9.45 9.10 63.46
CA ARG A 495 -10.87 8.76 63.61
C ARG A 495 -11.10 7.48 64.41
N LEU A 496 -10.02 6.75 64.69
CA LEU A 496 -9.98 5.49 65.42
C LEU A 496 -9.47 5.68 66.85
N GLU A 497 -8.73 6.77 67.10
CA GLU A 497 -8.66 7.46 68.40
C GLU A 497 -9.95 8.24 68.65
#